data_AF-A0A1H6SH80-F1
#
_entry.id   AF-A0A1H6SH80-F1
#
_cell.length_a   1.000
_cell.length_b   1.000
_cell.length_c   1.000
_cell.angle_alpha   90.00
_cell.angle_beta   90.00
_cell.angle_gamma   90.00
#
_symmetry.space_group_name_H-M   'P 1'
#
loop_
_entity.id
_entity.type
_entity.pdbx_description
1 polymer ?
#
loop_
_entity_poly.entity_id
_entity_poly.type
_entity_poly.pdbx_seq_one_letter_code
_entity_poly.pdbx_strand_id
1 'polypeptide(L)'
;MTQTPRRDVLKAAGTVAIVGGLAGCAGGEGQSTGQQNETDGTQQDGGQMGAFRVAHMSTDAPNVDVLVDEEPVIEDLGFREVSPYQELEPGPYQVQVAATGDPETLVFDEEIEAQAGVTNTAVAYGEASGGPDTAFTVDVLEDDPSDPGEGMSRVRLFHASPDAGDVNIIVTEAPEGGQQPEENQTEEGTEENQTQDGQPTDLPQQGAVLFEAVGFGESTAQEVPAGDYSLGVVPADDDDQQAQNETNQTQQEPEPEDAQSTQEPVAEFDLAAEGQTVYSAFATGYVSPEDAPVDEAFEVITVVDAEAGERADGGTDSGGMMTLTR
;
A
#
# COMPACT_ATOMS: atom_id res chain seq x y z
N MET A 1 -26.60 -6.24 -29.82
CA MET A 1 -27.50 -6.79 -28.77
C MET A 1 -26.85 -8.03 -28.22
N THR A 2 -25.93 -7.85 -27.29
CA THR A 2 -25.16 -8.89 -26.61
C THR A 2 -25.73 -9.02 -25.20
N GLN A 3 -26.12 -10.25 -24.82
CA GLN A 3 -26.76 -10.55 -23.54
C GLN A 3 -25.69 -10.72 -22.44
N THR A 4 -25.84 -9.98 -21.36
CA THR A 4 -25.14 -10.19 -20.09
C THR A 4 -25.71 -11.41 -19.35
N PRO A 5 -24.89 -12.33 -18.80
CA PRO A 5 -25.41 -13.35 -17.90
C PRO A 5 -25.57 -12.80 -16.47
N ARG A 6 -26.79 -12.89 -15.93
CA ARG A 6 -27.13 -12.65 -14.52
C ARG A 6 -26.59 -13.81 -13.68
N ARG A 7 -25.87 -13.51 -12.59
CA ARG A 7 -25.51 -14.51 -11.57
C ARG A 7 -26.58 -14.49 -10.48
N ASP A 8 -27.26 -15.62 -10.33
CA ASP A 8 -28.35 -15.82 -9.38
C ASP A 8 -27.82 -16.03 -7.94
N VAL A 9 -28.50 -15.36 -7.02
CA VAL A 9 -28.37 -15.41 -5.56
C VAL A 9 -28.91 -16.74 -5.03
N LEU A 10 -28.17 -17.41 -4.13
CA LEU A 10 -28.70 -18.49 -3.29
C LEU A 10 -28.49 -18.16 -1.81
N LYS A 11 -29.58 -17.70 -1.17
CA LYS A 11 -29.74 -17.64 0.29
C LYS A 11 -30.19 -19.02 0.80
N ALA A 12 -29.47 -19.59 1.76
CA ALA A 12 -29.91 -20.78 2.50
C ALA A 12 -30.06 -20.44 3.99
N ALA A 13 -31.30 -20.38 4.46
CA ALA A 13 -31.68 -20.33 5.86
C ALA A 13 -31.70 -21.75 6.44
N GLY A 14 -31.07 -21.95 7.60
CA GLY A 14 -31.06 -23.23 8.30
C GLY A 14 -31.31 -23.06 9.80
N THR A 15 -32.59 -23.11 10.20
CA THR A 15 -33.04 -23.17 11.59
C THR A 15 -32.84 -24.59 12.14
N VAL A 16 -32.21 -24.76 13.31
CA VAL A 16 -32.26 -26.02 14.06
C VAL A 16 -32.64 -25.77 15.51
N ALA A 17 -33.63 -26.54 15.97
CA ALA A 17 -34.32 -26.44 17.25
C ALA A 17 -33.62 -27.21 18.38
N ILE A 18 -33.81 -26.71 19.60
CA ILE A 18 -33.41 -27.31 20.89
C ILE A 18 -34.30 -28.52 21.22
N VAL A 19 -33.70 -29.63 21.64
CA VAL A 19 -34.36 -30.67 22.45
C VAL A 19 -33.41 -31.12 23.56
N GLY A 20 -33.81 -30.90 24.81
CA GLY A 20 -33.14 -31.43 26.00
C GLY A 20 -33.51 -32.87 26.32
N GLY A 21 -32.70 -33.53 27.15
CA GLY A 21 -32.99 -34.86 27.70
C GLY A 21 -31.92 -35.39 28.65
N LEU A 22 -32.26 -35.43 29.94
CA LEU A 22 -31.52 -36.01 31.05
C LEU A 22 -31.26 -37.53 30.89
N ALA A 23 -30.06 -37.98 31.25
CA ALA A 23 -29.80 -39.34 31.74
C ALA A 23 -28.54 -39.36 32.62
N GLY A 24 -28.68 -39.75 33.89
CA GLY A 24 -27.57 -39.96 34.83
C GLY A 24 -27.17 -41.43 34.96
N CYS A 25 -25.98 -41.68 35.52
CA CYS A 25 -25.70 -42.64 36.61
C CYS A 25 -24.18 -42.87 36.80
N ALA A 26 -23.80 -43.07 38.07
CA ALA A 26 -22.69 -43.87 38.60
C ALA A 26 -21.42 -43.16 39.13
N GLY A 27 -21.45 -42.88 40.44
CA GLY A 27 -20.59 -43.55 41.44
C GLY A 27 -19.08 -43.31 41.43
N GLY A 28 -18.59 -42.57 42.43
CA GLY A 28 -17.18 -42.54 42.80
C GLY A 28 -16.89 -41.57 43.94
N GLU A 29 -16.96 -42.03 45.18
CA GLU A 29 -16.55 -41.27 46.36
C GLU A 29 -15.03 -41.09 46.38
N GLY A 30 -14.59 -39.83 46.35
CA GLY A 30 -13.20 -39.44 46.55
C GLY A 30 -13.15 -37.98 47.00
N GLN A 31 -13.18 -37.76 48.32
CA GLN A 31 -12.84 -36.46 48.90
C GLN A 31 -11.37 -36.16 48.63
N SER A 32 -11.10 -35.16 47.80
CA SER A 32 -9.87 -34.37 47.86
C SER A 32 -10.22 -32.91 47.67
N THR A 33 -9.89 -32.12 48.68
CA THR A 33 -10.05 -30.69 48.76
C THR A 33 -9.15 -29.98 47.76
N GLY A 34 -9.75 -29.33 46.78
CA GLY A 34 -9.10 -28.38 45.89
C GLY A 34 -10.16 -27.45 45.31
N GLN A 35 -10.27 -26.24 45.85
CA GLN A 35 -10.98 -25.16 45.19
C GLN A 35 -10.21 -24.84 43.91
N GLN A 36 -10.70 -25.31 42.78
CA GLN A 36 -10.34 -24.74 41.49
C GLN A 36 -11.48 -23.79 41.13
N ASN A 37 -11.17 -22.52 41.27
CA ASN A 37 -11.91 -21.44 40.67
C ASN A 37 -11.87 -21.71 39.17
N GLU A 38 -12.95 -22.27 38.62
CA GLU A 38 -13.20 -22.26 37.18
C GLU A 38 -13.35 -20.79 36.79
N THR A 39 -12.20 -20.18 36.51
CA THR A 39 -12.16 -18.95 35.77
C THR A 39 -12.45 -19.41 34.36
N ASP A 40 -13.73 -19.35 33.99
CA ASP A 40 -14.19 -19.38 32.61
C ASP A 40 -13.63 -18.11 31.94
N GLY A 41 -12.32 -18.15 31.72
CA GLY A 41 -11.62 -17.23 30.87
C GLY A 41 -12.00 -17.63 29.46
N THR A 42 -13.14 -17.12 29.00
CA THR A 42 -13.19 -16.63 27.64
C THR A 42 -12.08 -15.59 27.54
N GLN A 43 -10.87 -16.08 27.23
CA GLN A 43 -9.94 -15.27 26.45
C GLN A 43 -10.77 -14.94 25.22
N GLN A 44 -11.35 -13.74 25.21
CA GLN A 44 -11.56 -13.07 23.94
C GLN A 44 -10.17 -13.08 23.34
N ASP A 45 -9.96 -14.02 22.43
CA ASP A 45 -8.93 -13.92 21.42
C ASP A 45 -9.10 -12.50 20.92
N GLY A 46 -8.17 -11.61 21.28
CA GLY A 46 -8.16 -10.24 20.78
C GLY A 46 -7.88 -10.40 19.29
N GLY A 47 -8.92 -10.73 18.53
CA GLY A 47 -8.83 -11.04 17.13
C GLY A 47 -8.08 -9.90 16.48
N GLN A 48 -7.11 -10.23 15.64
CA GLN A 48 -6.37 -9.19 14.91
C GLN A 48 -7.38 -8.28 14.24
N MET A 49 -7.31 -6.99 14.55
CA MET A 49 -8.13 -5.97 13.88
C MET A 49 -7.74 -5.92 12.40
N GLY A 50 -8.68 -5.56 11.54
CA GLY A 50 -8.34 -5.01 10.26
C GLY A 50 -7.93 -3.54 10.43
N ALA A 51 -7.27 -2.97 9.43
CA ALA A 51 -6.98 -1.54 9.40
C ALA A 51 -7.24 -0.99 8.00
N PHE A 52 -7.63 0.28 7.93
CA PHE A 52 -7.73 0.99 6.66
C PHE A 52 -7.28 2.43 6.78
N ARG A 53 -6.79 3.02 5.69
CA ARG A 53 -6.60 4.46 5.54
C ARG A 53 -7.09 4.92 4.19
N VAL A 54 -7.19 6.22 4.01
CA VAL A 54 -7.62 6.84 2.76
C VAL A 54 -6.56 7.81 2.25
N ALA A 55 -6.22 7.71 0.98
CA ALA A 55 -5.35 8.62 0.25
C ALA A 55 -6.19 9.41 -0.76
N HIS A 56 -6.26 10.73 -0.61
CA HIS A 56 -7.00 11.59 -1.52
C HIS A 56 -6.08 12.16 -2.60
N MET A 57 -6.07 11.51 -3.76
CA MET A 57 -5.25 11.81 -4.94
C MET A 57 -6.07 12.35 -6.12
N SER A 58 -7.35 12.68 -5.91
CA SER A 58 -8.18 13.34 -6.94
C SER A 58 -7.87 14.83 -7.00
N THR A 59 -7.53 15.33 -8.20
CA THR A 59 -6.92 16.64 -8.41
C THR A 59 -7.90 17.81 -8.32
N ASP A 60 -9.16 17.62 -8.73
CA ASP A 60 -10.19 18.68 -8.76
C ASP A 60 -11.42 18.36 -7.89
N ALA A 61 -11.41 17.23 -7.16
CA ALA A 61 -12.46 16.90 -6.21
C ALA A 61 -12.36 17.77 -4.95
N PRO A 62 -13.49 18.11 -4.33
CA PRO A 62 -13.48 18.74 -3.02
C PRO A 62 -12.94 17.78 -1.95
N ASN A 63 -12.56 18.32 -0.79
CA ASN A 63 -12.27 17.52 0.39
C ASN A 63 -13.40 16.52 0.66
N VAL A 64 -13.04 15.37 1.24
CA VAL A 64 -14.00 14.29 1.52
C VAL A 64 -14.06 13.93 3.00
N ASP A 65 -15.27 13.53 3.41
CA ASP A 65 -15.52 12.87 4.67
C ASP A 65 -15.74 11.37 4.41
N VAL A 66 -15.17 10.52 5.25
CA VAL A 66 -15.31 9.06 5.19
C VAL A 66 -16.13 8.59 6.37
N LEU A 67 -17.18 7.84 6.09
CA LEU A 67 -18.10 7.33 7.09
C LEU A 67 -18.09 5.81 7.08
N VAL A 68 -18.11 5.22 8.28
CA VAL A 68 -18.27 3.78 8.51
C VAL A 68 -19.55 3.59 9.31
N ASP A 69 -20.52 2.86 8.76
CA ASP A 69 -21.84 2.66 9.35
C ASP A 69 -22.51 3.97 9.80
N GLU A 70 -22.48 4.98 8.91
CA GLU A 70 -23.03 6.34 9.11
C GLU A 70 -22.28 7.22 10.12
N GLU A 71 -21.21 6.72 10.75
CA GLU A 71 -20.37 7.51 11.66
C GLU A 71 -19.12 8.04 10.93
N PRO A 72 -18.82 9.35 10.97
CA PRO A 72 -17.61 9.89 10.37
C PRO A 72 -16.37 9.41 11.13
N VAL A 73 -15.41 8.86 10.39
CA VAL A 73 -14.13 8.37 10.93
C VAL A 73 -12.93 9.17 10.43
N ILE A 74 -13.06 9.82 9.27
CA ILE A 74 -12.10 10.74 8.69
C ILE A 74 -12.92 11.92 8.16
N GLU A 75 -12.56 13.14 8.54
CA GLU A 75 -13.26 14.36 8.15
C GLU A 75 -12.28 15.31 7.46
N ASP A 76 -12.78 16.03 6.46
CA ASP A 76 -12.07 17.11 5.76
C ASP A 76 -10.73 16.67 5.13
N LEU A 77 -10.65 15.43 4.61
CA LEU A 77 -9.44 14.92 3.96
C LEU A 77 -9.26 15.59 2.60
N GLY A 78 -8.21 16.39 2.46
CA GLY A 78 -7.95 17.20 1.27
C GLY A 78 -7.07 16.51 0.22
N PHE A 79 -7.02 17.10 -0.97
CA PHE A 79 -6.10 16.67 -2.02
C PHE A 79 -4.64 16.61 -1.53
N ARG A 80 -3.93 15.55 -1.91
CA ARG A 80 -2.57 15.16 -1.48
C ARG A 80 -2.45 14.67 -0.03
N GLU A 81 -3.56 14.55 0.70
CA GLU A 81 -3.52 14.04 2.06
C GLU A 81 -3.73 12.52 2.12
N VAL A 82 -3.06 11.90 3.09
CA VAL A 82 -3.22 10.49 3.44
C VAL A 82 -3.59 10.44 4.93
N SER A 83 -4.70 9.78 5.25
CA SER A 83 -5.14 9.65 6.63
C SER A 83 -4.22 8.70 7.42
N PRO A 84 -4.21 8.78 8.76
CA PRO A 84 -3.75 7.67 9.59
C PRO A 84 -4.58 6.41 9.34
N TYR A 85 -4.03 5.25 9.72
CA TYR A 85 -4.78 4.00 9.75
C TYR A 85 -5.81 3.99 10.87
N GLN A 86 -7.03 3.61 10.52
CA GLN A 86 -8.13 3.35 11.44
C GLN A 86 -8.35 1.86 11.58
N GLU A 87 -8.38 1.39 12.82
CA GLU A 87 -8.65 -0.01 13.14
C GLU A 87 -10.16 -0.32 13.05
N LEU A 88 -10.49 -1.47 12.47
CA LEU A 88 -11.84 -2.01 12.40
C LEU A 88 -11.85 -3.44 12.94
N GLU A 89 -12.89 -3.77 13.71
CA GLU A 89 -13.14 -5.16 14.05
C GLU A 89 -13.45 -5.96 12.77
N PRO A 90 -13.08 -7.25 12.67
CA PRO A 90 -13.42 -8.03 11.48
C PRO A 90 -14.93 -8.15 11.29
N GLY A 91 -15.44 -7.79 10.11
CA GLY A 91 -16.87 -7.81 9.82
C GLY A 91 -17.27 -6.94 8.61
N PRO A 92 -18.55 -7.01 8.20
CA PRO A 92 -19.09 -6.15 7.15
C PRO A 92 -19.34 -4.74 7.68
N TYR A 93 -18.99 -3.73 6.90
CA TYR A 93 -19.24 -2.32 7.16
C TYR A 93 -19.80 -1.64 5.94
N GLN A 94 -20.75 -0.73 6.12
CA GLN A 94 -21.15 0.20 5.08
C GLN A 94 -20.15 1.36 5.08
N VAL A 95 -19.34 1.45 4.03
CA VAL A 95 -18.39 2.55 3.85
C VAL A 95 -18.94 3.55 2.86
N GLN A 96 -18.91 4.82 3.23
CA GLN A 96 -19.37 5.94 2.41
C GLN A 96 -18.27 7.00 2.34
N VAL A 97 -18.10 7.59 1.16
CA VAL A 97 -17.26 8.79 0.96
C VAL A 97 -18.15 9.89 0.42
N ALA A 98 -18.19 11.01 1.14
CA ALA A 98 -19.01 12.16 0.81
C ALA A 98 -18.15 13.41 0.64
N ALA A 99 -18.60 14.38 -0.16
CA ALA A 99 -17.96 15.69 -0.20
C ALA A 99 -18.13 16.41 1.14
N THR A 100 -17.04 16.96 1.69
CA THR A 100 -17.06 17.66 2.98
C THR A 100 -18.02 18.84 2.94
N GLY A 101 -18.92 18.89 3.92
CA GLY A 101 -19.96 19.91 4.02
C GLY A 101 -21.18 19.67 3.11
N ASP A 102 -21.22 18.59 2.34
CA ASP A 102 -22.37 18.15 1.53
C ASP A 102 -22.57 16.62 1.60
N PRO A 103 -23.12 16.08 2.70
CA PRO A 103 -23.25 14.63 2.92
C PRO A 103 -24.21 13.93 1.95
N GLU A 104 -24.97 14.67 1.14
CA GLU A 104 -25.85 14.11 0.12
C GLU A 104 -25.09 13.78 -1.18
N THR A 105 -23.88 14.32 -1.36
CA THR A 105 -23.01 14.06 -2.50
C THR A 105 -22.09 12.88 -2.17
N LEU A 106 -22.61 11.66 -2.31
CA LEU A 106 -21.87 10.41 -2.15
C LEU A 106 -21.11 10.07 -3.45
N VAL A 107 -19.79 9.95 -3.34
CA VAL A 107 -18.90 9.53 -4.43
C VAL A 107 -18.50 8.05 -4.31
N PHE A 108 -18.71 7.46 -3.14
CA PHE A 108 -18.54 6.04 -2.86
C PHE A 108 -19.59 5.60 -1.82
N ASP A 109 -20.21 4.45 -2.01
CA ASP A 109 -21.22 3.87 -1.11
C ASP A 109 -21.27 2.35 -1.34
N GLU A 110 -20.42 1.61 -0.63
CA GLU A 110 -20.32 0.14 -0.76
C GLU A 110 -20.15 -0.57 0.59
N GLU A 111 -20.66 -1.80 0.66
CA GLU A 111 -20.42 -2.71 1.78
C GLU A 111 -19.05 -3.37 1.60
N ILE A 112 -18.14 -3.18 2.57
CA ILE A 112 -16.79 -3.73 2.58
C ILE A 112 -16.66 -4.74 3.72
N GLU A 113 -15.97 -5.85 3.48
CA GLU A 113 -15.65 -6.84 4.51
C GLU A 113 -14.26 -6.55 5.09
N ALA A 114 -14.22 -6.02 6.33
CA ALA A 114 -12.98 -5.89 7.08
C ALA A 114 -12.50 -7.27 7.52
N GLN A 115 -11.28 -7.63 7.14
CA GLN A 115 -10.67 -8.91 7.44
C GLN A 115 -9.66 -8.76 8.59
N ALA A 116 -9.60 -9.78 9.45
CA ALA A 116 -8.66 -9.80 10.57
C ALA A 116 -7.21 -9.76 10.10
N GLY A 117 -6.44 -8.79 10.61
CA GLY A 117 -5.02 -8.64 10.29
C GLY A 117 -4.73 -8.12 8.88
N VAL A 118 -5.75 -7.75 8.10
CA VAL A 118 -5.58 -7.16 6.77
C VAL A 118 -5.62 -5.65 6.88
N THR A 119 -4.61 -5.01 6.29
CA THR A 119 -4.49 -3.56 6.22
C THR A 119 -4.74 -3.13 4.78
N ASN A 120 -5.55 -2.08 4.57
CA ASN A 120 -5.88 -1.59 3.23
C ASN A 120 -5.68 -0.08 3.11
N THR A 121 -5.30 0.36 1.92
CA THR A 121 -5.31 1.77 1.54
C THR A 121 -6.37 1.97 0.45
N ALA A 122 -7.40 2.77 0.74
CA ALA A 122 -8.33 3.23 -0.28
C ALA A 122 -7.77 4.50 -0.94
N VAL A 123 -7.56 4.48 -2.26
CA VAL A 123 -7.05 5.61 -3.01
C VAL A 123 -8.19 6.23 -3.79
N ALA A 124 -8.56 7.47 -3.46
CA ALA A 124 -9.51 8.26 -4.23
C ALA A 124 -8.73 9.08 -5.27
N TYR A 125 -8.95 8.84 -6.56
CA TYR A 125 -8.16 9.45 -7.64
C TYR A 125 -9.03 9.81 -8.85
N GLY A 126 -8.40 10.43 -9.85
CA GLY A 126 -9.08 10.97 -11.03
C GLY A 126 -9.70 12.33 -10.76
N GLU A 127 -10.69 12.69 -11.57
CA GLU A 127 -11.23 14.04 -11.64
C GLU A 127 -12.77 14.00 -11.47
N ALA A 128 -13.29 14.85 -10.58
CA ALA A 128 -14.72 15.08 -10.41
C ALA A 128 -15.36 15.66 -11.69
N SER A 129 -14.60 16.44 -12.47
CA SER A 129 -15.04 16.95 -13.78
C SER A 129 -14.47 16.16 -14.98
N GLY A 130 -13.84 15.01 -14.70
CA GLY A 130 -13.12 14.17 -15.67
C GLY A 130 -13.97 13.53 -16.76
N GLY A 131 -13.27 13.05 -17.79
CA GLY A 131 -13.84 12.21 -18.84
C GLY A 131 -14.11 10.79 -18.35
N PRO A 132 -14.63 9.89 -19.22
CA PRO A 132 -14.88 8.49 -18.84
C PRO A 132 -13.60 7.73 -18.45
N ASP A 133 -12.44 8.19 -18.89
CA ASP A 133 -11.14 7.55 -18.65
C ASP A 133 -10.40 8.13 -17.45
N THR A 134 -10.82 9.30 -16.93
CA THR A 134 -10.21 10.00 -15.79
C THR A 134 -11.23 10.33 -14.70
N ALA A 135 -12.43 9.76 -14.75
CA ALA A 135 -13.49 10.04 -13.78
C ALA A 135 -13.06 9.66 -12.36
N PHE A 136 -13.53 10.44 -11.38
CA PHE A 136 -13.33 10.14 -9.96
C PHE A 136 -13.66 8.67 -9.64
N THR A 137 -12.67 7.98 -9.07
CA THR A 137 -12.72 6.55 -8.75
C THR A 137 -12.07 6.31 -7.40
N VAL A 138 -12.50 5.25 -6.71
CA VAL A 138 -11.85 4.76 -5.49
C VAL A 138 -11.42 3.31 -5.72
N ASP A 139 -10.13 3.06 -5.59
CA ASP A 139 -9.58 1.70 -5.58
C ASP A 139 -9.08 1.33 -4.19
N VAL A 140 -9.35 0.10 -3.76
CA VAL A 140 -8.91 -0.43 -2.46
C VAL A 140 -7.74 -1.37 -2.71
N LEU A 141 -6.58 -1.01 -2.15
CA LEU A 141 -5.35 -1.77 -2.25
C LEU A 141 -5.09 -2.50 -0.93
N GLU A 142 -4.79 -3.79 -1.00
CA GLU A 142 -4.27 -4.54 0.15
C GLU A 142 -2.82 -4.11 0.39
N ASP A 143 -2.50 -3.72 1.63
CA ASP A 143 -1.17 -3.29 2.02
C ASP A 143 -0.33 -4.49 2.45
N ASP A 144 0.96 -4.49 2.08
CA ASP A 144 1.93 -5.50 2.52
C ASP A 144 2.98 -4.87 3.45
N PRO A 145 2.70 -4.79 4.77
CA PRO A 145 3.61 -4.22 5.75
C PRO A 145 4.72 -5.21 6.17
N SER A 146 4.91 -6.32 5.45
CA SER A 146 5.96 -7.28 5.79
C SER A 146 7.34 -6.66 5.64
N ASP A 147 8.21 -6.93 6.63
CA ASP A 147 9.58 -6.43 6.69
C ASP A 147 10.37 -6.85 5.43
N PRO A 148 10.86 -5.90 4.60
CA PRO A 148 11.63 -6.21 3.39
C PRO A 148 13.05 -6.71 3.70
N GLY A 149 13.49 -6.66 4.96
CA GLY A 149 14.79 -7.16 5.41
C GLY A 149 15.83 -6.06 5.62
N GLU A 150 16.89 -6.41 6.34
CA GLU A 150 18.00 -5.52 6.65
C GLU A 150 18.62 -4.97 5.36
N GLY A 151 18.76 -3.65 5.26
CA GLY A 151 19.35 -2.96 4.12
C GLY A 151 18.47 -2.86 2.88
N MET A 152 17.21 -3.30 2.92
CA MET A 152 16.24 -3.15 1.84
C MET A 152 15.05 -2.32 2.31
N SER A 153 14.40 -1.66 1.36
CA SER A 153 13.14 -0.95 1.52
C SER A 153 12.15 -1.47 0.49
N ARG A 154 10.85 -1.46 0.80
CA ARG A 154 9.80 -1.73 -0.19
C ARG A 154 9.07 -0.44 -0.53
N VAL A 155 8.86 -0.17 -1.80
CA VAL A 155 8.11 1.00 -2.28
C VAL A 155 6.97 0.51 -3.16
N ARG A 156 5.75 0.87 -2.83
CA ARG A 156 4.58 0.72 -3.71
C ARG A 156 4.29 2.05 -4.39
N LEU A 157 4.34 2.08 -5.71
CA LEU A 157 3.89 3.21 -6.51
C LEU A 157 2.41 3.02 -6.87
N PHE A 158 1.63 4.09 -6.75
CA PHE A 158 0.30 4.22 -7.34
C PHE A 158 0.29 5.43 -8.27
N HIS A 159 -0.20 5.24 -9.50
CA HIS A 159 -0.26 6.32 -10.48
C HIS A 159 -1.67 6.93 -10.57
N ALA A 160 -1.80 8.17 -10.10
CA ALA A 160 -3.04 8.93 -10.01
C ALA A 160 -3.04 10.20 -10.88
N SER A 161 -2.02 10.45 -11.70
CA SER A 161 -1.99 11.63 -12.57
C SER A 161 -2.80 11.39 -13.85
N PRO A 162 -3.82 12.21 -14.13
CA PRO A 162 -4.77 11.96 -15.23
C PRO A 162 -4.21 12.29 -16.62
N ASP A 163 -3.11 13.05 -16.73
CA ASP A 163 -2.57 13.55 -18.00
C ASP A 163 -1.13 13.09 -18.30
N ALA A 164 -0.50 12.32 -17.40
CA ALA A 164 0.86 11.85 -17.55
C ALA A 164 1.02 10.69 -18.56
N GLY A 165 -0.07 9.97 -18.87
CA GLY A 165 0.00 8.68 -19.57
C GLY A 165 0.71 7.62 -18.71
N ASP A 166 1.18 6.55 -19.33
CA ASP A 166 1.98 5.53 -18.64
C ASP A 166 3.37 6.09 -18.33
N VAL A 167 3.90 5.80 -17.14
CA VAL A 167 5.17 6.37 -16.66
C VAL A 167 6.18 5.31 -16.26
N ASN A 168 7.46 5.63 -16.52
CA ASN A 168 8.61 4.96 -15.92
C ASN A 168 9.14 5.83 -14.77
N ILE A 169 9.64 5.17 -13.72
CA ILE A 169 10.40 5.82 -12.65
C ILE A 169 11.86 5.41 -12.79
N ILE A 170 12.73 6.38 -13.01
CA ILE A 170 14.16 6.16 -13.24
C ILE A 170 15.01 6.75 -12.12
N VAL A 171 16.17 6.16 -11.87
CA VAL A 171 17.19 6.70 -10.96
C VAL A 171 17.93 7.84 -11.65
N THR A 172 17.72 9.09 -11.24
CA THR A 172 18.47 10.25 -11.75
C THR A 172 19.74 10.48 -10.94
N GLU A 173 19.75 10.16 -9.65
CA GLU A 173 20.96 10.07 -8.83
C GLU A 173 20.92 8.79 -7.99
N ALA A 174 21.97 7.97 -8.11
CA ALA A 174 22.07 6.69 -7.42
C ALA A 174 22.48 6.86 -5.94
N PRO A 175 22.04 5.96 -5.04
CA PRO A 175 22.39 6.03 -3.63
C PRO A 175 23.90 5.91 -3.40
N GLU A 176 24.41 6.74 -2.48
CA GLU A 176 25.82 6.71 -2.11
C GLU A 176 26.18 5.33 -1.51
N GLY A 177 27.16 4.64 -2.09
CA GLY A 177 27.62 3.33 -1.64
C GLY A 177 27.74 2.27 -2.74
N GLY A 178 27.25 2.57 -3.95
CA GLY A 178 27.38 1.71 -5.11
C GLY A 178 28.80 1.76 -5.63
N GLN A 179 29.49 0.61 -5.68
CA GLN A 179 30.71 0.53 -6.47
C GLN A 179 30.27 0.75 -7.94
N GLN A 180 30.74 1.82 -8.58
CA GLN A 180 30.70 1.89 -10.03
C GLN A 180 31.33 0.59 -10.56
N PRO A 181 30.76 -0.07 -11.59
CA PRO A 181 31.48 -1.15 -12.25
C PRO A 181 32.77 -0.53 -12.80
N GLU A 182 33.89 -0.74 -12.11
CA GLU A 182 35.18 -0.39 -12.68
C GLU A 182 35.31 -1.22 -13.95
N GLU A 183 35.37 -0.56 -15.11
CA GLU A 183 35.62 -1.20 -16.38
C GLU A 183 36.95 -1.98 -16.30
N ASN A 184 36.81 -3.28 -16.02
CA ASN A 184 37.75 -4.38 -16.19
C ASN A 184 39.24 -4.04 -16.14
N GLN A 185 39.87 -4.25 -14.98
CA GLN A 185 41.27 -4.64 -14.93
C GLN A 185 41.40 -6.00 -14.22
N THR A 186 41.64 -7.02 -15.03
CA THR A 186 42.12 -8.34 -14.63
C THR A 186 43.28 -8.23 -13.64
N GLU A 187 43.04 -8.42 -12.35
CA GLU A 187 44.09 -8.80 -11.41
C GLU A 187 43.66 -10.06 -10.65
N GLU A 188 44.43 -11.15 -10.88
CA GLU A 188 44.37 -12.37 -10.08
C GLU A 188 44.76 -12.03 -8.63
N GLY A 189 43.80 -12.08 -7.71
CA GLY A 189 44.07 -11.84 -6.29
C GLY A 189 42.98 -12.42 -5.40
N THR A 190 43.31 -13.48 -4.69
CA THR A 190 42.45 -14.14 -3.70
C THR A 190 42.25 -13.22 -2.49
N GLU A 191 41.11 -12.53 -2.40
CA GLU A 191 40.64 -11.97 -1.13
C GLU A 191 39.21 -12.44 -0.89
N GLU A 192 39.05 -13.24 0.16
CA GLU A 192 37.76 -13.68 0.68
C GLU A 192 37.04 -12.44 1.21
N ASN A 193 36.21 -11.80 0.37
CA ASN A 193 35.34 -10.71 0.78
C ASN A 193 34.30 -11.29 1.73
N GLN A 194 34.49 -11.06 3.03
CA GLN A 194 33.49 -11.33 4.05
C GLN A 194 32.33 -10.39 3.77
N THR A 195 31.28 -10.92 3.14
CA THR A 195 29.98 -10.25 3.05
C THR A 195 29.56 -9.87 4.45
N GLN A 196 29.50 -8.57 4.75
CA GLN A 196 28.71 -8.10 5.88
C GLN A 196 27.27 -8.44 5.55
N ASP A 197 26.72 -9.41 6.29
CA ASP A 197 25.33 -9.84 6.17
C ASP A 197 24.44 -8.59 6.23
N GLY A 198 23.71 -8.30 5.14
CA GLY A 198 22.69 -7.24 5.08
C GLY A 198 22.95 -6.05 4.16
N GLN A 199 24.13 -5.89 3.54
CA GLN A 199 24.33 -4.80 2.56
C GLN A 199 24.04 -5.30 1.13
N PRO A 200 23.12 -4.68 0.38
CA PRO A 200 22.84 -5.05 -1.00
C PRO A 200 24.12 -4.94 -1.85
N THR A 201 24.45 -6.00 -2.58
CA THR A 201 25.70 -6.06 -3.35
C THR A 201 25.63 -5.33 -4.70
N ASP A 202 24.41 -5.04 -5.19
CA ASP A 202 24.17 -4.30 -6.42
C ASP A 202 23.21 -3.14 -6.13
N LEU A 203 23.75 -1.93 -6.01
CA LEU A 203 22.94 -0.71 -6.01
C LEU A 203 22.52 -0.37 -7.45
N PRO A 204 21.30 0.12 -7.66
CA PRO A 204 20.89 0.59 -8.98
C PRO A 204 21.77 1.76 -9.42
N GLN A 205 22.11 1.77 -10.70
CA GLN A 205 22.94 2.81 -11.31
C GLN A 205 22.05 3.96 -11.82
N GLN A 206 22.66 5.13 -12.06
CA GLN A 206 21.98 6.24 -12.73
C GLN A 206 21.44 5.79 -14.10
N GLY A 207 20.17 6.05 -14.34
CA GLY A 207 19.41 5.63 -15.52
C GLY A 207 18.67 4.30 -15.35
N ALA A 208 18.84 3.58 -14.23
CA ALA A 208 18.08 2.37 -13.97
C ALA A 208 16.58 2.67 -13.83
N VAL A 209 15.74 1.83 -14.43
CA VAL A 209 14.27 1.86 -14.27
C VAL A 209 13.89 1.07 -13.03
N LEU A 210 13.19 1.70 -12.09
CA LEU A 210 12.66 1.07 -10.87
C LEU A 210 11.23 0.60 -11.04
N PHE A 211 10.42 1.36 -11.79
CA PHE A 211 9.05 1.02 -12.14
C PHE A 211 8.86 1.29 -13.63
N GLU A 212 8.25 0.35 -14.34
CA GLU A 212 8.12 0.37 -15.79
C GLU A 212 6.64 0.43 -16.20
N ALA A 213 6.31 1.36 -17.10
CA ALA A 213 5.02 1.56 -17.73
C ALA A 213 3.82 1.44 -16.75
N VAL A 214 3.88 2.16 -15.64
CA VAL A 214 2.78 2.18 -14.66
C VAL A 214 1.69 3.09 -15.20
N GLY A 215 0.51 2.53 -15.48
CA GLY A 215 -0.63 3.24 -16.06
C GLY A 215 -1.51 3.93 -15.01
N PHE A 216 -2.36 4.86 -15.46
CA PHE A 216 -3.29 5.59 -14.59
C PHE A 216 -4.26 4.63 -13.87
N GLY A 217 -4.32 4.74 -12.54
CA GLY A 217 -5.08 3.84 -11.66
C GLY A 217 -4.33 2.54 -11.30
N GLU A 218 -3.14 2.30 -11.85
CA GLU A 218 -2.37 1.10 -11.55
C GLU A 218 -1.45 1.27 -10.33
N SER A 219 -1.15 0.14 -9.70
CA SER A 219 -0.24 0.05 -8.58
C SER A 219 0.76 -1.07 -8.76
N THR A 220 2.00 -0.85 -8.36
CA THR A 220 3.06 -1.86 -8.39
C THR A 220 4.04 -1.62 -7.25
N ALA A 221 4.70 -2.69 -6.78
CA ALA A 221 5.65 -2.61 -5.66
C ALA A 221 7.00 -3.21 -6.04
N GLN A 222 8.06 -2.55 -5.59
CA GLN A 222 9.44 -2.93 -5.85
C GLN A 222 10.24 -2.85 -4.54
N GLU A 223 11.10 -3.84 -4.30
CA GLU A 223 12.11 -3.76 -3.26
C GLU A 223 13.37 -3.10 -3.82
N VAL A 224 13.90 -2.13 -3.09
CA VAL A 224 15.09 -1.36 -3.43
C VAL A 224 16.08 -1.38 -2.27
N PRO A 225 17.39 -1.34 -2.54
CA PRO A 225 18.38 -1.10 -1.51
C PRO A 225 18.08 0.17 -0.68
N ALA A 226 18.44 0.14 0.59
CA ALA A 226 18.39 1.34 1.42
C ALA A 226 19.41 2.38 0.93
N GLY A 227 19.04 3.66 0.94
CA GLY A 227 19.87 4.76 0.50
C GLY A 227 19.07 5.99 0.07
N ASP A 228 19.78 7.07 -0.23
CA ASP A 228 19.19 8.31 -0.73
C ASP A 228 19.14 8.29 -2.26
N TYR A 229 17.95 8.35 -2.83
CA TYR A 229 17.72 8.36 -4.27
C TYR A 229 17.22 9.73 -4.71
N SER A 230 17.69 10.20 -5.86
CA SER A 230 16.88 11.13 -6.68
C SER A 230 16.29 10.35 -7.84
N LEU A 231 14.98 10.49 -8.00
CA LEU A 231 14.17 9.74 -8.96
C LEU A 231 13.50 10.70 -9.94
N GLY A 232 13.47 10.30 -11.21
CA GLY A 232 12.80 11.00 -12.28
C GLY A 232 11.57 10.24 -12.75
N VAL A 233 10.49 10.95 -13.00
CA VAL A 233 9.31 10.44 -13.70
C VAL A 233 9.45 10.77 -15.17
N VAL A 234 9.43 9.76 -16.05
CA VAL A 234 9.48 9.94 -17.49
C VAL A 234 8.30 9.22 -18.15
N PRO A 235 7.77 9.72 -19.27
CA PRO A 235 6.77 8.98 -20.05
C PRO A 235 7.32 7.61 -20.47
N ALA A 236 6.47 6.59 -20.45
CA ALA A 236 6.81 5.26 -20.97
C ALA A 236 6.77 5.26 -22.50
N ASP A 237 7.74 4.60 -23.14
CA ASP A 237 7.79 4.49 -24.59
C ASP A 237 6.86 3.37 -25.10
N ASP A 238 6.47 3.41 -26.39
CA ASP A 238 5.56 2.43 -27.01
C ASP A 238 6.08 0.97 -26.96
N ASP A 239 7.39 0.77 -26.79
CA ASP A 239 8.01 -0.55 -26.65
C ASP A 239 7.82 -1.12 -25.23
N ASP A 240 7.84 -0.27 -24.20
CA ASP A 240 7.60 -0.64 -22.79
C ASP A 240 6.14 -1.12 -22.60
N GLN A 241 5.18 -0.47 -23.28
CA GLN A 241 3.76 -0.82 -23.25
C GLN A 241 3.44 -2.19 -23.90
N GLN A 242 4.32 -2.68 -24.79
CA GLN A 242 4.16 -4.01 -25.41
C GLN A 242 4.64 -5.14 -24.50
N ALA A 243 5.70 -4.91 -23.71
CA ALA A 243 6.25 -5.90 -22.79
C ALA A 243 5.23 -6.35 -21.72
N GLN A 244 4.37 -5.42 -21.26
CA GLN A 244 3.30 -5.75 -20.31
C GLN A 244 2.15 -6.58 -20.92
N ASN A 245 1.91 -6.43 -22.23
CA ASN A 245 0.86 -7.18 -22.94
C ASN A 245 1.29 -8.59 -23.39
N GLU A 246 2.58 -8.94 -23.27
CA GLU A 246 3.17 -10.19 -23.76
C GLU A 246 3.64 -11.17 -22.68
N THR A 247 2.95 -11.26 -21.53
CA THR A 247 3.22 -12.32 -20.52
C THR A 247 2.93 -13.77 -20.99
N ASN A 248 2.79 -14.00 -22.30
CA ASN A 248 2.72 -15.36 -22.84
C ASN A 248 3.19 -15.49 -24.30
N GLN A 249 4.48 -15.28 -24.59
CA GLN A 249 5.26 -16.15 -25.49
C GLN A 249 6.74 -15.76 -25.67
N THR A 250 7.61 -16.67 -25.24
CA THR A 250 9.00 -16.90 -25.69
C THR A 250 10.07 -15.95 -25.18
N GLN A 251 10.90 -16.50 -24.29
CA GLN A 251 12.22 -16.04 -23.90
C GLN A 251 13.07 -15.68 -25.14
N GLN A 252 13.12 -14.39 -25.45
CA GLN A 252 14.35 -13.76 -25.90
C GLN A 252 14.69 -12.77 -24.80
N GLU A 253 15.71 -13.10 -24.01
CA GLU A 253 16.36 -12.11 -23.13
C GLU A 253 16.73 -10.91 -24.01
N PRO A 254 16.22 -9.69 -23.75
CA PRO A 254 16.74 -8.52 -24.41
C PRO A 254 18.20 -8.38 -23.99
N GLU A 255 19.09 -8.16 -24.95
CA GLU A 255 20.45 -7.73 -24.61
C GLU A 255 20.34 -6.40 -23.86
N PRO A 256 21.15 -6.16 -22.81
CA PRO A 256 21.13 -4.89 -22.11
C PRO A 256 21.71 -3.84 -23.07
N GLU A 257 20.85 -3.21 -23.87
CA GLU A 257 21.22 -1.96 -24.48
C GLU A 257 21.31 -0.94 -23.35
N ASP A 258 22.44 -0.21 -23.31
CA ASP A 258 22.69 0.95 -22.45
C ASP A 258 21.70 2.09 -22.78
N ALA A 259 20.39 1.83 -22.72
CA ALA A 259 19.32 2.78 -22.87
C ALA A 259 19.17 3.52 -21.55
N GLN A 260 20.17 4.33 -21.19
CA GLN A 260 19.90 5.46 -20.31
C GLN A 260 18.80 6.27 -21.01
N SER A 261 17.58 6.26 -20.45
CA SER A 261 16.52 7.12 -20.96
C SER A 261 17.04 8.55 -20.95
N THR A 262 17.30 9.10 -22.14
CA THR A 262 17.76 10.49 -22.31
C THR A 262 16.60 11.49 -22.25
N GLN A 263 15.40 11.01 -21.91
CA GLN A 263 14.21 11.84 -21.76
C GLN A 263 14.35 12.67 -20.49
N GLU A 264 14.11 13.98 -20.61
CA GLU A 264 14.08 14.88 -19.47
C GLU A 264 12.88 14.50 -18.57
N PRO A 265 13.08 14.27 -17.26
CA PRO A 265 11.99 13.95 -16.36
C PRO A 265 10.90 15.03 -16.38
N VAL A 266 9.64 14.61 -16.40
CA VAL A 266 8.49 15.51 -16.24
C VAL A 266 8.32 15.95 -14.79
N ALA A 267 8.87 15.17 -13.86
CA ALA A 267 8.99 15.50 -12.44
C ALA A 267 10.21 14.78 -11.84
N GLU A 268 10.76 15.36 -10.78
CA GLU A 268 11.81 14.74 -9.97
C GLU A 268 11.40 14.76 -8.50
N PHE A 269 11.79 13.72 -7.76
CA PHE A 269 11.56 13.64 -6.32
C PHE A 269 12.68 12.85 -5.64
N ASP A 270 12.92 13.18 -4.37
CA ASP A 270 13.89 12.48 -3.55
C ASP A 270 13.21 11.39 -2.71
N LEU A 271 13.86 10.23 -2.60
CA LEU A 271 13.45 9.14 -1.72
C LEU A 271 14.62 8.73 -0.84
N ALA A 272 14.51 9.00 0.46
CA ALA A 272 15.39 8.42 1.47
C ALA A 272 14.85 7.03 1.85
N ALA A 273 15.26 6.00 1.11
CA ALA A 273 14.84 4.63 1.35
C ALA A 273 15.53 4.09 2.61
N GLU A 274 14.85 4.17 3.75
CA GLU A 274 15.34 3.59 4.99
C GLU A 274 15.22 2.04 4.98
N GLY A 275 16.24 1.35 5.51
CA GLY A 275 16.23 -0.10 5.58
C GLY A 275 15.14 -0.61 6.53
N GLN A 276 14.51 -1.74 6.17
CA GLN A 276 13.37 -2.33 6.87
C GLN A 276 12.13 -1.43 6.92
N THR A 277 11.97 -0.53 5.94
CA THR A 277 10.80 0.35 5.83
C THR A 277 10.00 0.04 4.57
N VAL A 278 8.67 0.11 4.69
CA VAL A 278 7.71 -0.01 3.59
C VAL A 278 7.11 1.36 3.34
N TYR A 279 7.07 1.78 2.09
CA TYR A 279 6.54 3.06 1.64
C TYR A 279 5.41 2.87 0.64
N SER A 280 4.43 3.77 0.67
CA SER A 280 3.56 4.05 -0.47
C SER A 280 3.93 5.38 -1.09
N ALA A 281 3.98 5.43 -2.42
CA ALA A 281 4.24 6.61 -3.23
C ALA A 281 3.06 6.84 -4.18
N PHE A 282 2.50 8.05 -4.18
CA PHE A 282 1.36 8.42 -5.01
C PHE A 282 1.80 9.49 -6.02
N ALA A 283 1.84 9.14 -7.30
CA ALA A 283 2.08 10.09 -8.38
C ALA A 283 0.77 10.77 -8.77
N THR A 284 0.59 12.05 -8.44
CA THR A 284 -0.68 12.77 -8.64
C THR A 284 -0.44 14.18 -9.16
N GLY A 285 -1.51 14.92 -9.51
CA GLY A 285 -1.42 16.22 -10.15
C GLY A 285 -1.24 16.13 -11.66
N TYR A 286 -1.15 17.28 -12.32
CA TYR A 286 -1.05 17.40 -13.77
C TYR A 286 0.39 17.66 -14.20
N VAL A 287 0.83 16.96 -15.24
CA VAL A 287 2.10 17.25 -15.92
C VAL A 287 2.00 18.60 -16.65
N SER A 288 0.82 18.95 -17.17
CA SER A 288 0.55 20.24 -17.83
C SER A 288 -0.54 21.04 -17.09
N PRO A 289 -0.27 21.57 -15.87
CA PRO A 289 -1.29 22.21 -15.03
C PRO A 289 -1.89 23.47 -15.66
N GLU A 290 -1.20 24.15 -16.57
CA GLU A 290 -1.73 25.31 -17.28
C GLU A 290 -2.89 25.00 -18.24
N ASP A 291 -2.99 23.76 -18.69
CA ASP A 291 -4.02 23.27 -19.60
C ASP A 291 -5.10 22.43 -18.88
N ALA A 292 -4.95 22.25 -17.57
CA ALA A 292 -5.80 21.42 -16.72
C ALA A 292 -7.01 22.19 -16.13
N PRO A 293 -8.03 21.48 -15.59
CA PRO A 293 -9.16 22.10 -14.91
C PRO A 293 -8.77 22.95 -13.69
N VAL A 294 -7.71 22.56 -12.99
CA VAL A 294 -7.14 23.24 -11.82
C VAL A 294 -5.61 23.27 -11.90
N ASP A 295 -5.00 24.30 -11.27
CA ASP A 295 -3.55 24.54 -11.29
C ASP A 295 -2.84 23.70 -10.23
N GLU A 296 -2.91 22.38 -10.38
CA GLU A 296 -2.32 21.40 -9.45
C GLU A 296 -1.20 20.62 -10.14
N ALA A 297 0.04 21.10 -9.98
CA ALA A 297 1.20 20.49 -10.61
C ALA A 297 1.46 19.05 -10.14
N PHE A 298 2.06 18.26 -11.03
CA PHE A 298 2.47 16.89 -10.75
C PHE A 298 3.41 16.82 -9.54
N GLU A 299 3.17 15.87 -8.64
CA GLU A 299 3.97 15.59 -7.46
C GLU A 299 3.92 14.09 -7.12
N VAL A 300 5.00 13.57 -6.55
CA VAL A 300 5.02 12.25 -5.93
C VAL A 300 5.00 12.41 -4.41
N ILE A 301 3.94 11.93 -3.78
CA ILE A 301 3.76 11.98 -2.32
C ILE A 301 4.18 10.64 -1.75
N THR A 302 5.15 10.65 -0.83
CA THR A 302 5.62 9.44 -0.15
C THR A 302 5.14 9.39 1.29
N VAL A 303 4.70 8.22 1.73
CA VAL A 303 4.29 7.95 3.11
C VAL A 303 4.92 6.64 3.59
N VAL A 304 5.24 6.59 4.88
CA VAL A 304 5.72 5.36 5.55
C VAL A 304 4.51 4.53 5.95
N ASP A 305 4.54 3.24 5.59
CA ASP A 305 3.48 2.28 5.87
C ASP A 305 3.83 1.37 7.04
N ALA A 306 5.11 1.04 7.19
CA ALA A 306 5.66 0.26 8.30
C ALA A 306 7.18 0.46 8.37
N GLU A 307 7.75 0.53 9.58
CA GLU A 307 9.21 0.58 9.81
C GLU A 307 9.69 -0.36 10.93
N ALA A 308 10.98 -0.69 10.93
CA ALA A 308 11.58 -1.54 11.96
C ALA A 308 11.49 -0.91 13.36
N GLY A 309 10.56 -1.40 14.17
CA GLY A 309 10.34 -0.93 15.54
C GLY A 309 8.87 -0.92 15.92
N GLU A 310 7.98 -0.81 14.94
CA GLU A 310 6.54 -0.98 15.09
C GLU A 310 6.16 -2.46 15.08
N ARG A 311 6.84 -3.28 15.90
CA ARG A 311 6.22 -4.55 16.27
C ARG A 311 5.01 -4.18 17.12
N ALA A 312 3.83 -4.52 16.61
CA ALA A 312 2.58 -4.64 17.35
C ALA A 312 2.74 -5.62 18.52
N ASP A 313 3.50 -5.24 19.54
CA ASP A 313 3.56 -5.96 20.78
C ASP A 313 2.38 -5.47 21.63
N GLY A 314 1.29 -6.21 21.55
CA GLY A 314 0.26 -6.22 22.58
C GLY A 314 0.87 -6.69 23.90
N GLY A 315 1.63 -5.78 24.54
CA GLY A 315 2.39 -6.04 25.74
C GLY A 315 2.45 -4.77 26.57
N THR A 316 1.62 -4.69 27.61
CA THR A 316 1.74 -3.70 28.68
C THR A 316 3.18 -3.66 29.20
N ASP A 317 3.96 -2.64 28.81
CA ASP A 317 5.11 -2.21 29.61
C ASP A 317 4.68 -1.09 30.56
N SER A 318 4.49 -1.51 31.79
CA SER A 318 4.24 -0.65 32.93
C SER A 318 5.49 0.18 33.26
N GLY A 319 5.43 1.48 32.94
CA GLY A 319 5.97 2.54 33.81
C GLY A 319 7.46 2.86 33.68
N GLY A 320 7.82 3.63 32.66
CA GLY A 320 9.08 4.38 32.57
C GLY A 320 8.89 5.87 32.78
N MET A 321 8.95 6.31 34.04
CA MET A 321 8.95 7.70 34.49
C MET A 321 10.07 8.53 33.80
N MET A 322 9.71 9.45 32.90
CA MET A 322 10.63 10.53 32.47
C MET A 322 10.30 11.86 33.17
N THR A 323 11.36 12.43 33.72
CA THR A 323 11.36 13.54 34.65
C THR A 323 11.45 14.84 33.87
N LEU A 324 10.44 15.71 33.99
CA LEU A 324 10.51 17.10 33.52
C LEU A 324 11.49 17.89 34.39
N THR A 325 12.62 18.27 33.81
CA THR A 325 13.47 19.32 34.39
C THR A 325 13.08 20.66 33.76
N ARG A 326 12.76 21.61 34.64
CA ARG A 326 12.36 22.99 34.33
C ARG A 326 13.43 23.80 33.65
#